data_AF-A0A2E9II59-F1
#
_entry.id   AF-A0A2E9II59-F1
#
_cell.length_a   1.000
_cell.length_b   1.000
_cell.length_c   1.000
_cell.angle_alpha   90.00
_cell.angle_beta   90.00
_cell.angle_gamma   90.00
#
_symmetry.space_group_name_H-M   'P 1'
#
loop_
_entity.id
_entity.type
_entity.pdbx_description
1 polymer ?
#
loop_
_entity_poly.entity_id
_entity_poly.type
_entity_poly.pdbx_seq_one_letter_code
_entity_poly.pdbx_strand_id
1 'polypeptide(L)'
;MDILQPGSDSFWAEEIIGMNNLTVAILLGIFIIAVMVRMLTMMMAPRILKKVIRSESIESKTVKDSDKALGSAAGAGVALYILNALFELSAQEPNQFILPAIIENTLPNVLQFIFAVSLVVWAFRLVGIVQDIFEIFDSDDTLDGTEKTLISAVESLLRFAIIFIGSVFIADALGFNLTSLIAGLGISGLALALAAKDTISNLFGATTVLLDRPFKVGDWVIIDSVEGEVMEISLRTTSIRTAADTVVTVPNANLVNTPVENFGKRRWRRWQSMMHLDLNSDPDAVATFCDGVLERIKESPITLKHESSWCQVSALSATSVDISLNLYWDVAGGSPERQEKEKFILAVMNLAKERNLKFYDSRMLQQG
;
A
#
# COMPACT_ATOMS: atom_id res chain seq x y z
N MET A 1 -1.40 -41.34 38.23
CA MET A 1 -0.97 -41.62 36.85
C MET A 1 -1.23 -43.10 36.51
N ASP A 2 -2.31 -43.70 37.02
CA ASP A 2 -2.69 -45.14 36.84
C ASP A 2 -4.12 -45.29 36.26
N ILE A 3 -4.74 -44.19 35.82
CA ILE A 3 -6.11 -44.19 35.28
C ILE A 3 -6.12 -44.59 33.79
N LEU A 4 -4.95 -44.53 33.14
CA LEU A 4 -4.78 -44.81 31.71
C LEU A 4 -4.28 -46.24 31.43
N GLN A 5 -3.98 -47.03 32.47
CA GLN A 5 -3.56 -48.45 32.35
C GLN A 5 -4.50 -49.35 33.16
N PRO A 6 -5.73 -49.56 32.68
CA PRO A 6 -6.65 -50.47 33.34
C PRO A 6 -6.14 -51.92 33.28
N GLY A 7 -6.08 -52.59 34.43
CA GLY A 7 -5.78 -54.03 34.47
C GLY A 7 -6.80 -54.83 33.66
N SER A 8 -6.41 -56.00 33.14
CA SER A 8 -7.23 -56.85 32.26
C SER A 8 -8.61 -57.20 32.80
N ASP A 9 -8.77 -57.17 34.12
CA ASP A 9 -10.00 -57.56 34.83
C ASP A 9 -10.80 -56.34 35.34
N SER A 10 -10.43 -55.14 34.91
CA SER A 10 -11.09 -53.90 35.34
C SER A 10 -12.27 -53.54 34.44
N PHE A 11 -13.27 -52.84 35.00
CA PHE A 11 -14.42 -52.28 34.26
C PHE A 11 -14.00 -51.48 33.01
N TRP A 12 -12.82 -50.89 33.04
CA TRP A 12 -12.23 -50.07 31.97
C TRP A 12 -11.55 -50.88 30.86
N ALA A 13 -11.56 -52.22 30.95
CA ALA A 13 -11.12 -53.15 29.91
C ALA A 13 -12.30 -53.94 29.29
N GLU A 14 -13.52 -53.78 29.83
CA GLU A 14 -14.72 -54.42 29.28
C GLU A 14 -15.08 -53.83 27.90
N GLU A 15 -15.40 -54.72 26.96
CA GLU A 15 -15.70 -54.38 25.59
C GLU A 15 -17.22 -54.23 25.37
N ILE A 16 -17.64 -53.06 24.89
CA ILE A 16 -19.01 -52.75 24.50
C ILE A 16 -19.01 -52.25 23.06
N ILE A 17 -19.69 -52.96 22.16
CA ILE A 17 -19.86 -52.57 20.74
C ILE A 17 -18.49 -52.42 20.03
N GLY A 18 -17.55 -53.34 20.29
CA GLY A 18 -16.22 -53.31 19.66
C GLY A 18 -15.31 -52.19 20.15
N MET A 19 -15.64 -51.56 21.29
CA MET A 19 -14.83 -50.53 21.95
C MET A 19 -14.62 -50.90 23.42
N ASN A 20 -13.47 -50.52 23.95
CA ASN A 20 -13.22 -50.58 25.38
C ASN A 20 -13.94 -49.43 26.12
N ASN A 21 -14.49 -49.67 27.31
CA ASN A 21 -15.14 -48.66 28.18
C ASN A 21 -14.28 -47.40 28.41
N LEU A 22 -12.95 -47.54 28.49
CA LEU A 22 -12.02 -46.42 28.56
C LEU A 22 -12.10 -45.51 27.31
N THR A 23 -12.18 -46.12 26.13
CA THR A 23 -12.26 -45.41 24.84
C THR A 23 -13.59 -44.66 24.72
N VAL A 24 -14.69 -45.27 25.16
CA VAL A 24 -16.02 -44.63 25.20
C VAL A 24 -16.00 -43.40 26.12
N ALA A 25 -15.38 -43.51 27.30
CA ALA A 25 -15.26 -42.39 28.24
C ALA A 25 -14.43 -41.23 27.66
N ILE A 26 -13.34 -41.52 26.94
CA ILE A 26 -12.53 -40.49 26.28
C ILE A 26 -13.33 -39.80 25.16
N LEU A 27 -14.04 -40.55 24.32
CA LEU A 27 -14.87 -39.96 23.25
C LEU A 27 -15.99 -39.07 23.81
N LEU A 28 -16.63 -39.49 24.92
CA LEU A 28 -17.58 -38.64 25.65
C LEU A 28 -16.91 -37.39 26.21
N GLY A 29 -15.69 -37.52 26.75
CA GLY A 29 -14.87 -36.39 27.19
C GLY A 29 -14.59 -35.39 26.06
N ILE A 30 -14.17 -35.88 24.89
CA ILE A 30 -13.93 -35.06 23.69
C ILE A 30 -15.22 -34.33 23.28
N PHE A 31 -16.37 -35.01 23.28
CA PHE A 31 -17.65 -34.39 22.97
C PHE A 31 -18.02 -33.28 23.97
N ILE A 32 -17.86 -33.52 25.27
CA ILE A 32 -18.12 -32.52 26.32
C ILE A 32 -17.19 -31.32 26.15
N ILE A 33 -15.90 -31.55 25.92
CA ILE A 33 -14.92 -30.49 25.67
C ILE A 33 -15.30 -29.70 24.41
N ALA A 34 -15.67 -30.37 23.32
CA ALA A 34 -16.09 -29.71 22.08
C ALA A 34 -17.33 -28.83 22.28
N VAL A 35 -18.33 -29.30 23.04
CA VAL A 35 -19.53 -28.52 23.40
C VAL A 35 -19.17 -27.33 24.31
N MET A 36 -18.29 -27.55 25.28
CA MET A 36 -17.82 -26.50 26.20
C MET A 36 -17.06 -25.41 25.44
N VAL A 37 -16.14 -25.79 24.55
CA VAL A 37 -15.41 -24.87 23.66
C VAL A 37 -16.39 -24.12 22.76
N ARG A 38 -17.33 -24.81 22.12
CA ARG A 38 -18.37 -24.20 21.29
C ARG A 38 -19.13 -23.12 22.06
N MET A 39 -19.57 -23.43 23.28
CA MET A 39 -20.31 -22.49 24.14
C MET A 39 -19.44 -21.32 24.59
N LEU A 40 -18.18 -21.58 24.96
CA LEU A 40 -17.20 -20.56 25.34
C LEU A 40 -16.92 -19.60 24.17
N THR A 41 -16.68 -20.13 22.97
CA THR A 41 -16.45 -19.35 21.76
C THR A 41 -17.66 -18.50 21.41
N MET A 42 -18.89 -19.06 21.48
CA MET A 42 -20.11 -18.27 21.26
C MET A 42 -20.27 -17.15 22.29
N MET A 43 -19.83 -17.35 23.53
CA MET A 43 -19.90 -16.32 24.55
C MET A 43 -18.83 -15.22 24.38
N MET A 44 -17.63 -15.59 23.92
CA MET A 44 -16.49 -14.67 23.78
C MET A 44 -16.46 -13.92 22.44
N ALA A 45 -16.80 -14.59 21.35
CA ALA A 45 -16.78 -14.02 19.99
C ALA A 45 -17.51 -12.67 19.89
N PRO A 46 -18.78 -12.53 20.33
CA PRO A 46 -19.47 -11.24 20.28
C PRO A 46 -18.80 -10.19 21.15
N ARG A 47 -18.20 -10.55 22.30
CA ARG A 47 -17.50 -9.58 23.16
C ARG A 47 -16.24 -9.01 22.50
N ILE A 48 -15.50 -9.84 21.78
CA ILE A 48 -14.29 -9.42 21.05
C ILE A 48 -14.68 -8.60 19.82
N LEU A 49 -15.66 -9.08 19.05
CA LEU A 49 -16.18 -8.38 17.88
C LEU A 49 -16.72 -6.98 18.23
N LYS A 50 -17.42 -6.82 19.37
CA LYS A 50 -17.87 -5.52 19.89
C LYS A 50 -16.74 -4.53 20.20
N LYS A 51 -15.54 -5.02 20.53
CA LYS A 51 -14.40 -4.15 20.81
C LYS A 51 -13.82 -3.54 19.52
N VAL A 52 -14.03 -4.22 18.40
CA VAL A 52 -13.54 -3.84 17.07
C VAL A 52 -14.61 -3.09 16.28
N ILE A 53 -15.87 -3.52 16.37
CA ILE A 53 -17.02 -2.94 15.67
C ILE A 53 -17.77 -2.01 16.62
N ARG A 54 -17.61 -0.69 16.43
CA ARG A 54 -18.17 0.36 17.32
C ARG A 54 -19.62 0.76 17.04
N SER A 55 -20.27 0.20 16.01
CA SER A 55 -21.62 0.61 15.62
C SER A 55 -22.70 -0.37 16.08
N GLU A 56 -23.71 0.17 16.77
CA GLU A 56 -24.84 -0.57 17.36
C GLU A 56 -25.74 -1.25 16.30
N SER A 57 -25.78 -0.75 15.06
CA SER A 57 -26.59 -1.34 13.97
C SER A 57 -26.00 -2.66 13.44
N ILE A 58 -24.68 -2.72 13.22
CA ILE A 58 -23.93 -3.92 12.80
C ILE A 58 -23.94 -4.99 13.89
N GLU A 59 -23.89 -4.54 15.14
CA GLU A 59 -23.74 -5.39 16.32
C GLU A 59 -24.91 -6.39 16.48
N SER A 60 -26.12 -6.00 16.10
CA SER A 60 -27.33 -6.79 16.40
C SER A 60 -27.62 -7.90 15.38
N LYS A 61 -27.33 -7.70 14.09
CA LYS A 61 -27.60 -8.66 13.01
C LYS A 61 -26.41 -9.59 12.75
N THR A 62 -25.25 -9.04 12.41
CA THR A 62 -24.16 -9.84 11.83
C THR A 62 -23.28 -10.53 12.88
N VAL A 63 -23.05 -9.89 14.04
CA VAL A 63 -22.26 -10.47 15.15
C VAL A 63 -23.02 -11.59 15.87
N LYS A 64 -24.35 -11.43 16.04
CA LYS A 64 -25.21 -12.41 16.72
C LYS A 64 -25.56 -13.63 15.86
N ASP A 65 -25.45 -13.52 14.55
CA ASP A 65 -25.63 -14.66 13.66
C ASP A 65 -24.29 -15.38 13.40
N SER A 66 -23.16 -14.70 13.36
CA SER A 66 -21.85 -15.33 13.08
C SER A 66 -21.30 -16.19 14.22
N ASP A 67 -21.66 -15.92 15.47
CA ASP A 67 -21.19 -16.64 16.67
C ASP A 67 -21.48 -18.16 16.63
N LYS A 68 -22.62 -18.58 16.08
CA LYS A 68 -23.03 -19.98 15.98
C LYS A 68 -22.12 -20.79 15.07
N ALA A 69 -21.77 -20.21 13.93
CA ALA A 69 -20.89 -20.82 12.95
C ALA A 69 -19.45 -20.90 13.50
N LEU A 70 -18.97 -19.80 14.10
CA LEU A 70 -17.64 -19.78 14.71
C LEU A 70 -17.50 -20.77 15.88
N GLY A 71 -18.50 -20.84 16.76
CA GLY A 71 -18.49 -21.78 17.87
C GLY A 71 -18.51 -23.24 17.40
N SER A 72 -19.25 -23.53 16.32
CA SER A 72 -19.29 -24.88 15.75
C SER A 72 -17.96 -25.25 15.08
N ALA A 73 -17.30 -24.30 14.41
CA ALA A 73 -15.93 -24.47 13.92
C ALA A 73 -14.94 -24.69 15.07
N ALA A 74 -14.92 -23.85 16.10
CA ALA A 74 -14.00 -24.00 17.22
C ALA A 74 -14.18 -25.34 17.96
N GLY A 75 -15.43 -25.74 18.22
CA GLY A 75 -15.73 -27.04 18.84
C GLY A 75 -15.27 -28.22 18.00
N ALA A 76 -15.57 -28.22 16.69
CA ALA A 76 -15.15 -29.28 15.79
C ALA A 76 -13.62 -29.33 15.61
N GLY A 77 -12.95 -28.17 15.54
CA GLY A 77 -11.50 -28.08 15.42
C GLY A 77 -10.76 -28.61 16.66
N VAL A 78 -11.25 -28.27 17.86
CA VAL A 78 -10.69 -28.83 19.11
C VAL A 78 -10.98 -30.33 19.21
N ALA A 79 -12.18 -30.78 18.84
CA ALA A 79 -12.51 -32.20 18.79
C ALA A 79 -11.57 -32.97 17.86
N LEU A 80 -11.30 -32.43 16.66
CA LEU A 80 -10.33 -33.00 15.71
C LEU A 80 -8.92 -33.08 16.27
N TYR A 81 -8.45 -31.99 16.88
CA TYR A 81 -7.11 -31.94 17.47
C TYR A 81 -6.93 -33.01 18.56
N ILE A 82 -7.90 -33.11 19.48
CA ILE A 82 -7.84 -34.11 20.56
C ILE A 82 -8.02 -35.53 20.00
N LEU A 83 -8.88 -35.72 18.99
CA LEU A 83 -9.09 -37.01 18.35
C LEU A 83 -7.83 -37.49 17.60
N ASN A 84 -7.13 -36.62 16.90
CA ASN A 84 -5.85 -36.95 16.26
C ASN A 84 -4.78 -37.32 17.30
N ALA A 85 -4.70 -36.56 18.40
CA ALA A 85 -3.82 -36.90 19.51
C ALA A 85 -4.18 -38.27 20.13
N LEU A 86 -5.47 -38.61 20.20
CA LEU A 86 -5.92 -39.93 20.66
C LEU A 86 -5.47 -41.04 19.70
N PHE A 87 -5.56 -40.85 18.39
CA PHE A 87 -5.08 -41.85 17.43
C PHE A 87 -3.56 -42.04 17.49
N GLU A 88 -2.80 -40.97 17.67
CA GLU A 88 -1.35 -41.06 17.87
C GLU A 88 -1.00 -41.88 19.11
N LEU A 89 -1.75 -41.71 20.21
CA LEU A 89 -1.58 -42.50 21.44
C LEU A 89 -2.04 -43.97 21.25
N SER A 90 -3.16 -44.19 20.56
CA SER A 90 -3.66 -45.53 20.23
C SER A 90 -2.66 -46.33 19.37
N ALA A 91 -1.99 -45.66 18.43
CA ALA A 91 -0.97 -46.28 17.60
C ALA A 91 0.28 -46.72 18.38
N GLN A 92 0.58 -46.07 19.52
CA GLN A 92 1.70 -46.45 20.40
C GLN A 92 1.34 -47.58 21.36
N GLU A 93 0.08 -47.67 21.80
CA GLU A 93 -0.41 -48.63 22.80
C GLU A 93 -1.65 -49.41 22.30
N PRO A 94 -1.50 -50.30 21.28
CA PRO A 94 -2.62 -50.91 20.56
C PRO A 94 -3.47 -51.88 21.39
N ASN A 95 -2.94 -52.38 22.53
CA ASN A 95 -3.69 -53.28 23.42
C ASN A 95 -4.55 -52.54 24.46
N GLN A 96 -4.42 -51.21 24.56
CA GLN A 96 -5.14 -50.40 25.56
C GLN A 96 -6.37 -49.70 24.97
N PHE A 97 -6.29 -49.32 23.69
CA PHE A 97 -7.34 -48.61 22.98
C PHE A 97 -7.85 -49.45 21.81
N ILE A 98 -9.09 -49.92 21.92
CA ILE A 98 -9.76 -50.65 20.84
C ILE A 98 -10.73 -49.67 20.19
N LEU A 99 -10.34 -49.16 19.02
CA LEU A 99 -11.15 -48.27 18.19
C LEU A 99 -11.67 -49.05 16.98
N PRO A 100 -12.99 -49.10 16.76
CA PRO A 100 -13.56 -49.62 15.53
C PRO A 100 -13.01 -48.84 14.34
N ALA A 101 -12.60 -49.54 13.27
CA ALA A 101 -12.09 -48.94 12.04
C ALA A 101 -13.08 -47.91 11.42
N ILE A 102 -14.38 -48.03 11.73
CA ILE A 102 -15.40 -47.06 11.33
C ILE A 102 -15.16 -45.70 12.01
N ILE A 103 -14.83 -45.68 13.29
CA ILE A 103 -14.58 -44.44 14.05
C ILE A 103 -13.28 -43.80 13.60
N GLU A 104 -12.23 -44.59 13.39
CA GLU A 104 -10.91 -44.11 12.94
C GLU A 104 -10.98 -43.39 11.59
N ASN A 105 -11.78 -43.91 10.65
CA ASN A 105 -11.86 -43.35 9.30
C ASN A 105 -12.99 -42.33 9.12
N THR A 106 -14.11 -42.49 9.83
CA THR A 106 -15.32 -41.68 9.58
C THR A 106 -15.42 -40.47 10.48
N LEU A 107 -15.09 -40.62 11.78
CA LEU A 107 -15.28 -39.54 12.75
C LEU A 107 -14.41 -38.30 12.45
N PRO A 108 -13.13 -38.43 12.05
CA PRO A 108 -12.31 -37.28 11.69
C PRO A 108 -12.83 -36.57 10.44
N ASN A 109 -13.19 -37.32 9.41
CA ASN A 109 -13.73 -36.75 8.17
C ASN A 109 -15.04 -35.98 8.42
N VAL A 110 -15.94 -36.52 9.26
CA VAL A 110 -17.18 -35.83 9.67
C VAL A 110 -16.88 -34.56 10.46
N LEU A 111 -15.98 -34.61 11.43
CA LEU A 111 -15.60 -33.43 12.21
C LEU A 111 -14.89 -32.38 11.35
N GLN A 112 -14.03 -32.80 10.42
CA GLN A 112 -13.35 -31.92 9.45
C GLN A 112 -14.36 -31.28 8.50
N PHE A 113 -15.37 -32.02 8.08
CA PHE A 113 -16.46 -31.50 7.26
C PHE A 113 -17.28 -30.44 8.04
N ILE A 114 -17.67 -30.75 9.29
CA ILE A 114 -18.37 -29.80 10.16
C ILE A 114 -17.52 -28.54 10.38
N PHE A 115 -16.22 -28.71 10.62
CA PHE A 115 -15.27 -27.62 10.78
C PHE A 115 -15.22 -26.74 9.52
N ALA A 116 -14.98 -27.33 8.35
CA ALA A 116 -14.86 -26.61 7.08
C ALA A 116 -16.16 -25.86 6.74
N VAL A 117 -17.31 -26.53 6.80
CA VAL A 117 -18.62 -25.89 6.53
C VAL A 117 -18.90 -24.76 7.53
N SER A 118 -18.63 -24.98 8.82
CA SER A 118 -18.83 -23.95 9.84
C SER A 118 -17.93 -22.73 9.61
N LEU A 119 -16.69 -22.95 9.20
CA LEU A 119 -15.74 -21.88 8.87
C LEU A 119 -16.19 -21.11 7.62
N VAL A 120 -16.64 -21.80 6.57
CA VAL A 120 -17.15 -21.17 5.35
C VAL A 120 -18.39 -20.34 5.63
N VAL A 121 -19.36 -20.87 6.38
CA VAL A 121 -20.57 -20.13 6.78
C VAL A 121 -20.20 -18.93 7.63
N TRP A 122 -19.25 -19.08 8.56
CA TRP A 122 -18.76 -17.98 9.37
C TRP A 122 -18.12 -16.88 8.53
N ALA A 123 -17.17 -17.23 7.66
CA ALA A 123 -16.50 -16.30 6.77
C ALA A 123 -17.48 -15.60 5.82
N PHE A 124 -18.44 -16.33 5.25
CA PHE A 124 -19.47 -15.76 4.37
C PHE A 124 -20.37 -14.76 5.10
N ARG A 125 -20.66 -14.98 6.41
CA ARG A 125 -21.37 -14.01 7.25
C ARG A 125 -20.53 -12.78 7.55
N LEU A 126 -19.21 -12.92 7.72
CA LEU A 126 -18.32 -11.77 7.92
C LEU A 126 -18.27 -10.83 6.71
N VAL A 127 -18.47 -11.34 5.49
CA VAL A 127 -18.52 -10.47 4.30
C VAL A 127 -19.70 -9.50 4.34
N GLY A 128 -20.81 -9.87 5.00
CA GLY A 128 -21.94 -8.95 5.23
C GLY A 128 -21.55 -7.71 6.03
N ILE A 129 -20.51 -7.79 6.87
CA ILE A 129 -20.00 -6.65 7.64
C ILE A 129 -19.47 -5.54 6.72
N VAL A 130 -19.00 -5.89 5.51
CA VAL A 130 -18.48 -4.90 4.56
C VAL A 130 -19.59 -3.91 4.19
N GLN A 131 -20.78 -4.38 3.82
CA GLN A 131 -21.93 -3.52 3.53
C GLN A 131 -22.31 -2.67 4.73
N ASP A 132 -22.43 -3.32 5.89
CA ASP A 132 -22.83 -2.69 7.14
C ASP A 132 -21.87 -1.55 7.55
N ILE A 133 -20.55 -1.73 7.36
CA ILE A 133 -19.54 -0.70 7.64
C ILE A 133 -19.71 0.48 6.69
N PHE A 134 -19.87 0.22 5.39
CA PHE A 134 -19.97 1.30 4.40
C PHE A 134 -21.25 2.13 4.59
N GLU A 135 -22.38 1.52 4.93
CA GLU A 135 -23.64 2.24 5.21
C GLU A 135 -23.51 3.24 6.39
N ILE A 136 -22.58 3.02 7.32
CA ILE A 136 -22.35 3.93 8.45
C ILE A 136 -21.42 5.08 8.08
N PHE A 137 -20.43 4.83 7.22
CA PHE A 137 -19.56 5.87 6.70
C PHE A 137 -20.29 6.77 5.69
N ASP A 138 -21.38 6.28 5.08
CA ASP A 138 -22.31 7.04 4.23
C ASP A 138 -23.36 7.82 5.03
N SER A 139 -22.94 8.51 6.10
CA SER A 139 -23.86 9.28 6.95
C SER A 139 -24.47 10.52 6.27
N ASP A 140 -24.00 10.91 5.07
CA ASP A 140 -24.48 12.06 4.30
C ASP A 140 -25.24 11.70 3.01
N ASP A 141 -25.45 10.40 2.70
CA ASP A 141 -26.11 9.90 1.47
C ASP A 141 -25.49 10.50 0.18
N THR A 142 -24.18 10.72 0.23
CA THR A 142 -23.39 11.38 -0.83
C THR A 142 -22.68 10.39 -1.73
N LEU A 143 -22.75 9.08 -1.44
CA LEU A 143 -22.12 8.06 -2.26
C LEU A 143 -22.72 8.05 -3.67
N ASP A 144 -21.87 8.31 -4.66
CA ASP A 144 -22.23 8.21 -6.07
C ASP A 144 -22.55 6.74 -6.42
N GLY A 145 -23.35 6.50 -7.45
CA GLY A 145 -23.71 5.15 -7.91
C GLY A 145 -22.48 4.27 -8.20
N THR A 146 -21.35 4.90 -8.51
CA THR A 146 -20.03 4.28 -8.70
C THR A 146 -19.49 3.60 -7.43
N GLU A 147 -19.62 4.23 -6.26
CA GLU A 147 -19.05 3.71 -5.00
C GLU A 147 -19.88 2.52 -4.48
N LYS A 148 -21.21 2.60 -4.59
CA LYS A 148 -22.11 1.48 -4.27
C LYS A 148 -21.83 0.27 -5.17
N THR A 149 -21.50 0.50 -6.44
CA THR A 149 -21.11 -0.56 -7.39
C THR A 149 -19.77 -1.20 -7.00
N LEU A 150 -18.78 -0.41 -6.59
CA LEU A 150 -17.47 -0.91 -6.13
C LEU A 150 -17.60 -1.79 -4.88
N ILE A 151 -18.40 -1.36 -3.90
CA ILE A 151 -18.64 -2.13 -2.67
C ILE A 151 -19.27 -3.48 -3.01
N SER A 152 -20.31 -3.50 -3.84
CA SER A 152 -20.97 -4.73 -4.27
C SER A 152 -20.03 -5.66 -5.07
N ALA A 153 -19.14 -5.09 -5.89
CA ALA A 153 -18.14 -5.86 -6.62
C ALA A 153 -17.11 -6.51 -5.68
N VAL A 154 -16.60 -5.77 -4.69
CA VAL A 154 -15.66 -6.29 -3.67
C VAL A 154 -16.32 -7.39 -2.85
N GLU A 155 -17.57 -7.19 -2.43
CA GLU A 155 -18.34 -8.18 -1.69
C GLU A 155 -18.54 -9.46 -2.50
N SER A 156 -18.95 -9.34 -3.77
CA SER A 156 -19.14 -10.47 -4.68
C SER A 156 -17.84 -11.25 -4.88
N LEU A 157 -16.71 -10.54 -5.01
CA LEU A 157 -15.38 -11.15 -5.12
C LEU A 157 -14.98 -11.90 -3.84
N LEU A 158 -15.20 -11.31 -2.66
CA LEU A 158 -14.93 -11.96 -1.37
C LEU A 158 -15.80 -13.20 -1.18
N ARG A 159 -17.09 -13.12 -1.48
CA ARG A 159 -18.02 -14.27 -1.41
C ARG A 159 -17.57 -15.38 -2.35
N PHE A 160 -17.20 -15.05 -3.59
CA PHE A 160 -16.67 -16.01 -4.54
C PHE A 160 -15.39 -16.68 -4.01
N ALA A 161 -14.43 -15.89 -3.51
CA ALA A 161 -13.18 -16.42 -2.96
C ALA A 161 -13.42 -17.36 -1.77
N ILE A 162 -14.31 -17.00 -0.85
CA ILE A 162 -14.65 -17.82 0.33
C ILE A 162 -15.32 -19.13 -0.10
N ILE A 163 -16.26 -19.09 -1.04
CA ILE A 163 -16.91 -20.31 -1.55
C ILE A 163 -15.89 -21.18 -2.28
N PHE A 164 -15.05 -20.58 -3.11
CA PHE A 164 -14.02 -21.28 -3.87
C PHE A 164 -13.02 -21.99 -2.95
N ILE A 165 -12.39 -21.26 -2.04
CA ILE A 165 -11.44 -21.81 -1.06
C ILE A 165 -12.15 -22.81 -0.14
N GLY A 166 -13.35 -22.48 0.31
CA GLY A 166 -14.18 -23.33 1.14
C GLY A 166 -14.50 -24.67 0.50
N SER A 167 -14.80 -24.68 -0.80
CA SER A 167 -15.07 -25.90 -1.56
C SER A 167 -13.88 -26.86 -1.57
N VAL A 168 -12.65 -26.34 -1.59
CA VAL A 168 -11.43 -27.15 -1.52
C VAL A 168 -11.33 -27.86 -0.16
N PHE A 169 -11.54 -27.14 0.95
CA PHE A 169 -11.53 -27.73 2.29
C PHE A 169 -12.65 -28.74 2.50
N ILE A 170 -13.83 -28.48 1.95
CA ILE A 170 -14.96 -29.42 2.01
C ILE A 170 -14.66 -30.68 1.18
N ALA A 171 -14.04 -30.54 0.01
CA ALA A 171 -13.63 -31.68 -0.80
C ALA A 171 -12.57 -32.54 -0.09
N ASP A 172 -11.61 -31.92 0.62
CA ASP A 172 -10.64 -32.63 1.45
C ASP A 172 -11.34 -33.51 2.50
N ALA A 173 -12.30 -32.93 3.21
CA ALA A 173 -13.07 -33.62 4.25
C ALA A 173 -13.92 -34.78 3.72
N LEU A 174 -14.27 -34.76 2.42
CA LEU A 174 -14.96 -35.86 1.74
C LEU A 174 -14.00 -36.94 1.22
N GLY A 175 -12.68 -36.78 1.43
CA GLY A 175 -11.66 -37.74 1.02
C GLY A 175 -11.21 -37.60 -0.44
N PHE A 176 -11.49 -36.47 -1.10
CA PHE A 176 -10.95 -36.21 -2.44
C PHE A 176 -9.44 -35.96 -2.38
N ASN A 177 -8.69 -36.53 -3.32
CA ASN A 177 -7.26 -36.25 -3.42
C ASN A 177 -7.04 -34.82 -3.94
N LEU A 178 -6.60 -33.93 -3.03
CA LEU A 178 -6.35 -32.53 -3.36
C LEU A 178 -5.03 -32.29 -4.11
N THR A 179 -4.12 -33.26 -4.23
CA THR A 179 -2.80 -33.05 -4.85
C THR A 179 -2.94 -32.52 -6.28
N SER A 180 -3.80 -33.14 -7.09
CA SER A 180 -4.05 -32.70 -8.47
C SER A 180 -4.74 -31.33 -8.53
N LEU A 181 -5.66 -31.06 -7.59
CA LEU A 181 -6.36 -29.78 -7.53
C LEU A 181 -5.41 -28.65 -7.12
N ILE A 182 -4.63 -28.84 -6.06
CA ILE A 182 -3.61 -27.89 -5.58
C ILE A 182 -2.56 -27.63 -6.67
N ALA A 183 -2.11 -28.66 -7.39
CA ALA A 183 -1.19 -28.49 -8.51
C ALA A 183 -1.79 -27.59 -9.62
N GLY A 184 -3.04 -27.82 -10.01
CA GLY A 184 -3.74 -26.98 -10.99
C GLY A 184 -4.03 -25.56 -10.50
N LEU A 185 -4.37 -25.40 -9.22
CA LEU A 185 -4.57 -24.11 -8.56
C LEU A 185 -3.27 -23.32 -8.46
N GLY A 186 -2.13 -23.97 -8.26
CA GLY A 186 -0.82 -23.31 -8.22
C GLY A 186 -0.50 -22.60 -9.53
N ILE A 187 -0.71 -23.27 -10.67
CA ILE A 187 -0.46 -22.70 -12.01
C ILE A 187 -1.45 -21.57 -12.29
N SER A 188 -2.75 -21.80 -12.05
CA SER A 188 -3.80 -20.79 -12.25
C SER A 188 -3.61 -19.56 -11.33
N GLY A 189 -3.19 -19.79 -10.09
CA GLY A 189 -2.91 -18.76 -9.11
C GLY A 189 -1.71 -17.90 -9.49
N LEU A 190 -0.65 -18.50 -10.05
CA LEU A 190 0.49 -17.76 -10.59
C LEU A 190 0.07 -16.87 -11.77
N ALA A 191 -0.74 -17.39 -12.69
CA ALA A 191 -1.24 -16.61 -13.82
C ALA A 191 -2.10 -15.41 -13.34
N LEU A 192 -2.97 -15.64 -12.35
CA LEU A 192 -3.77 -14.57 -11.75
C LEU A 192 -2.90 -13.54 -11.02
N ALA A 193 -1.88 -13.97 -10.28
CA ALA A 193 -0.95 -13.07 -9.59
C ALA A 193 -0.15 -12.19 -10.57
N LEU A 194 0.29 -12.77 -11.69
CA LEU A 194 0.96 -12.03 -12.75
C LEU A 194 0.02 -11.00 -13.40
N ALA A 195 -1.24 -11.36 -13.63
CA ALA A 195 -2.26 -10.44 -14.16
C ALA A 195 -2.60 -9.31 -13.17
N ALA A 196 -2.60 -9.59 -11.86
CA ALA A 196 -2.90 -8.62 -10.82
C ALA A 196 -1.70 -7.73 -10.42
N LYS A 197 -0.50 -8.05 -10.91
CA LYS A 197 0.77 -7.42 -10.52
C LYS A 197 0.69 -5.89 -10.58
N ASP A 198 0.22 -5.33 -11.70
CA ASP A 198 0.22 -3.87 -11.90
C ASP A 198 -0.74 -3.16 -10.95
N THR A 199 -1.91 -3.75 -10.66
CA THR A 199 -2.86 -3.22 -9.68
C THR A 199 -2.23 -3.16 -8.29
N ILE A 200 -1.58 -4.24 -7.88
CA ILE A 200 -0.90 -4.32 -6.59
C ILE A 200 0.26 -3.33 -6.52
N SER A 201 1.08 -3.22 -7.58
CA SER A 201 2.18 -2.26 -7.65
C SER A 201 1.71 -0.81 -7.51
N ASN A 202 0.57 -0.45 -8.10
CA ASN A 202 0.02 0.90 -7.95
C ASN A 202 -0.47 1.18 -6.53
N LEU A 203 -1.09 0.20 -5.87
CA LEU A 203 -1.53 0.33 -4.47
C LEU A 203 -0.35 0.54 -3.51
N PHE A 204 0.73 -0.23 -3.70
CA PHE A 204 1.97 -0.01 -2.94
C PHE A 204 2.60 1.33 -3.27
N GLY A 205 2.60 1.74 -4.54
CA GLY A 205 3.05 3.06 -4.97
C GLY A 205 2.33 4.20 -4.26
N ALA A 206 0.99 4.15 -4.20
CA ALA A 206 0.18 5.14 -3.49
C ALA A 206 0.53 5.19 -1.99
N THR A 207 0.64 4.02 -1.38
CA THR A 207 0.97 3.88 0.05
C THR A 207 2.33 4.49 0.38
N THR A 208 3.35 4.19 -0.42
CA THR A 208 4.69 4.76 -0.27
C THR A 208 4.68 6.28 -0.42
N VAL A 209 3.98 6.82 -1.41
CA VAL A 209 3.86 8.28 -1.58
C VAL A 209 3.20 8.93 -0.35
N LEU A 210 2.17 8.31 0.23
CA LEU A 210 1.50 8.83 1.42
C LEU A 210 2.35 8.77 2.69
N LEU A 211 3.17 7.73 2.84
CA LEU A 211 4.04 7.52 4.00
C LEU A 211 5.31 8.39 3.92
N ASP A 212 6.05 8.31 2.81
CA ASP A 212 7.33 8.99 2.65
C ASP A 212 7.17 10.47 2.27
N ARG A 213 6.00 10.83 1.73
CA ARG A 213 5.64 12.20 1.30
C ARG A 213 6.76 12.88 0.51
N PRO A 214 7.25 12.28 -0.60
CA PRO A 214 8.23 12.92 -1.48
C PRO A 214 7.70 14.26 -2.00
N PHE A 215 6.38 14.34 -2.23
CA PHE A 215 5.62 15.54 -2.56
C PHE A 215 4.24 15.50 -1.92
N LYS A 216 3.51 16.62 -1.99
CA LYS A 216 2.14 16.79 -1.51
C LYS A 216 1.25 17.36 -2.62
N VAL A 217 -0.06 17.26 -2.43
CA VAL A 217 -1.03 17.99 -3.26
C VAL A 217 -0.71 19.49 -3.19
N GLY A 218 -0.66 20.14 -4.35
CA GLY A 218 -0.24 21.54 -4.53
C GLY A 218 1.26 21.75 -4.79
N ASP A 219 2.10 20.72 -4.63
CA ASP A 219 3.51 20.84 -5.00
C ASP A 219 3.66 20.82 -6.53
N TRP A 220 4.51 21.69 -7.05
CA TRP A 220 4.98 21.61 -8.43
C TRP A 220 6.09 20.57 -8.52
N VAL A 221 5.95 19.60 -9.42
CA VAL A 221 6.85 18.45 -9.54
C VAL A 221 7.21 18.18 -11.00
N ILE A 222 8.40 17.60 -11.20
CA ILE A 222 8.79 16.95 -12.45
C ILE A 222 8.97 15.46 -12.17
N ILE A 223 8.22 14.65 -12.91
CA ILE A 223 8.25 13.20 -12.84
C ILE A 223 8.43 12.70 -14.28
N ASP A 224 9.60 12.13 -14.56
CA ASP A 224 9.99 11.73 -15.91
C ASP A 224 9.85 12.89 -16.91
N SER A 225 8.99 12.79 -17.92
CA SER A 225 8.72 13.86 -18.89
C SER A 225 7.51 14.75 -18.53
N VAL A 226 6.90 14.56 -17.36
CA VAL A 226 5.69 15.27 -16.93
C VAL A 226 6.05 16.34 -15.91
N GLU A 227 5.74 17.59 -16.23
CA GLU A 227 5.92 18.75 -15.34
C GLU A 227 4.55 19.38 -15.02
N GLY A 228 4.29 19.62 -13.73
CA GLY A 228 3.07 20.32 -13.31
C GLY A 228 2.81 20.27 -11.81
N GLU A 229 1.64 20.76 -11.42
CA GLU A 229 1.15 20.78 -10.04
C GLU A 229 0.38 19.49 -9.71
N VAL A 230 0.66 18.89 -8.56
CA VAL A 230 -0.08 17.70 -8.08
C VAL A 230 -1.47 18.09 -7.62
N MET A 231 -2.51 17.61 -8.31
CA MET A 231 -3.91 17.89 -8.00
C MET A 231 -4.50 16.94 -6.96
N GLU A 232 -4.28 15.64 -7.17
CA GLU A 232 -4.86 14.59 -6.35
C GLU A 232 -3.99 13.32 -6.42
N ILE A 233 -3.90 12.61 -5.30
CA ILE A 233 -3.27 11.30 -5.21
C ILE A 233 -4.39 10.29 -4.92
N SER A 234 -4.85 9.59 -5.95
CA SER A 234 -5.86 8.53 -5.83
C SER A 234 -5.18 7.17 -5.60
N LEU A 235 -5.98 6.10 -5.42
CA LEU A 235 -5.46 4.76 -5.08
C LEU A 235 -4.51 4.17 -6.14
N ARG A 236 -4.80 4.40 -7.42
CA ARG A 236 -4.03 3.84 -8.55
C ARG A 236 -3.14 4.85 -9.25
N THR A 237 -3.55 6.11 -9.24
CA THR A 237 -2.95 7.17 -10.07
C THR A 237 -2.86 8.48 -9.31
N THR A 238 -1.91 9.31 -9.74
CA THR A 238 -1.77 10.70 -9.31
C THR A 238 -2.06 11.61 -10.50
N SER A 239 -2.91 12.62 -10.30
CA SER A 239 -3.28 13.58 -11.33
C SER A 239 -2.41 14.82 -11.21
N ILE A 240 -1.76 15.21 -12.30
CA ILE A 240 -0.85 16.35 -12.38
C ILE A 240 -1.41 17.36 -13.39
N ARG A 241 -1.56 18.61 -12.99
CA ARG A 241 -1.98 19.71 -13.86
C ARG A 241 -0.77 20.43 -14.44
N THR A 242 -0.63 20.36 -15.75
CA THR A 242 0.47 20.99 -16.49
C THR A 242 0.34 22.51 -16.56
N ALA A 243 1.41 23.20 -16.96
CA ALA A 243 1.38 24.65 -17.20
C ALA A 243 0.39 25.09 -18.31
N ALA A 244 -0.03 24.16 -19.18
CA ALA A 244 -1.06 24.39 -20.20
C ALA A 244 -2.49 24.10 -19.68
N ASP A 245 -2.67 23.93 -18.37
CA ASP A 245 -3.94 23.58 -17.71
C ASP A 245 -4.55 22.23 -18.15
N THR A 246 -3.73 21.36 -18.75
CA THR A 246 -4.14 19.97 -19.05
C THR A 246 -3.82 19.05 -17.89
N VAL A 247 -4.61 18.00 -17.70
CA VAL A 247 -4.41 16.99 -16.64
C VAL A 247 -3.74 15.75 -17.21
N VAL A 248 -2.58 15.40 -16.65
CA VAL A 248 -1.84 14.18 -16.94
C VAL A 248 -2.00 13.23 -15.77
N THR A 249 -2.47 12.01 -16.04
CA THR A 249 -2.66 10.97 -15.03
C THR A 249 -1.47 10.02 -15.04
N VAL A 250 -0.74 9.96 -13.92
CA VAL A 250 0.46 9.13 -13.77
C VAL A 250 0.15 7.94 -12.87
N PRO A 251 0.44 6.68 -13.28
CA PRO A 251 0.32 5.52 -12.41
C PRO A 251 1.21 5.65 -11.17
N ASN A 252 0.69 5.31 -9.99
CA ASN A 252 1.44 5.44 -8.74
C ASN A 252 2.64 4.49 -8.69
N ALA A 253 2.59 3.36 -9.39
CA ALA A 253 3.73 2.46 -9.56
C ALA A 253 4.92 3.15 -10.24
N ASN A 254 4.69 4.13 -11.12
CA ASN A 254 5.78 4.85 -11.77
C ASN A 254 6.47 5.80 -10.78
N LEU A 255 5.69 6.48 -9.94
CA LEU A 255 6.18 7.47 -8.97
C LEU A 255 7.25 6.95 -8.00
N VAL A 256 7.13 5.68 -7.61
CA VAL A 256 8.09 5.02 -6.71
C VAL A 256 9.33 4.50 -7.43
N ASN A 257 9.26 4.33 -8.75
CA ASN A 257 10.34 3.79 -9.56
C ASN A 257 11.13 4.87 -10.31
N THR A 258 10.61 6.09 -10.41
CA THR A 258 11.25 7.22 -11.10
C THR A 258 11.70 8.30 -10.12
N PRO A 259 12.84 8.97 -10.35
CA PRO A 259 13.21 10.17 -9.60
C PRO A 259 12.13 11.24 -9.71
N VAL A 260 11.81 11.90 -8.58
CA VAL A 260 10.85 13.00 -8.53
C VAL A 260 11.56 14.27 -8.10
N GLU A 261 11.57 15.28 -8.98
CA GLU A 261 12.06 16.60 -8.62
C GLU A 261 10.89 17.44 -8.06
N ASN A 262 10.94 17.75 -6.77
CA ASN A 262 9.90 18.55 -6.11
C ASN A 262 10.34 20.02 -5.98
N PHE A 263 9.67 20.89 -6.74
CA PHE A 263 9.94 22.32 -6.77
C PHE A 263 9.31 23.04 -5.56
N GLY A 264 8.26 22.47 -4.96
CA GLY A 264 7.62 22.96 -3.72
C GLY A 264 8.54 22.87 -2.49
N LYS A 265 9.51 21.97 -2.50
CA LYS A 265 10.53 21.84 -1.42
C LYS A 265 11.79 22.68 -1.65
N ARG A 266 11.81 23.57 -2.64
CA ARG A 266 12.99 24.43 -2.92
C ARG A 266 13.25 25.43 -1.79
N ARG A 267 14.53 25.57 -1.43
CA ARG A 267 15.00 26.55 -0.43
C ARG A 267 15.38 27.90 -1.02
N TRP A 268 15.72 27.93 -2.31
CA TRP A 268 16.11 29.12 -3.05
C TRP A 268 15.94 28.84 -4.55
N ARG A 269 15.81 29.91 -5.34
CA ARG A 269 15.82 29.82 -6.80
C ARG A 269 17.19 30.18 -7.33
N ARG A 270 17.82 29.26 -8.06
CA ARG A 270 19.07 29.51 -8.76
C ARG A 270 18.77 30.06 -10.14
N TRP A 271 19.38 31.18 -10.50
CA TRP A 271 19.34 31.70 -11.85
C TRP A 271 20.76 31.78 -12.40
N GLN A 272 20.93 31.21 -13.60
CA GLN A 272 22.16 31.29 -14.37
C GLN A 272 21.84 31.92 -15.72
N SER A 273 22.69 32.84 -16.15
CA SER A 273 22.59 33.47 -17.45
C SER A 273 23.98 33.71 -18.02
N MET A 274 24.04 33.83 -19.33
CA MET A 274 25.26 34.16 -20.06
C MET A 274 24.99 35.42 -20.86
N MET A 275 25.92 36.36 -20.79
CA MET A 275 25.90 37.62 -21.51
C MET A 275 27.09 37.64 -22.46
N HIS A 276 26.89 38.22 -23.63
CA HIS A 276 27.92 38.29 -24.66
C HIS A 276 28.24 39.76 -24.91
N LEU A 277 29.50 40.14 -24.68
CA LEU A 277 30.01 41.47 -24.99
C LEU A 277 30.81 41.46 -26.30
N ASP A 278 30.97 42.63 -26.92
CA ASP A 278 31.83 42.82 -28.08
C ASP A 278 33.25 42.32 -27.81
N LEU A 279 33.83 41.59 -28.76
CA LEU A 279 35.20 41.07 -28.67
C LEU A 279 36.25 42.18 -28.53
N ASN A 280 35.96 43.37 -29.05
CA ASN A 280 36.83 44.54 -28.96
C ASN A 280 36.65 45.34 -27.66
N SER A 281 35.86 44.83 -26.70
CA SER A 281 35.66 45.49 -25.41
C SER A 281 36.98 45.58 -24.63
N ASP A 282 37.19 46.71 -23.98
CA ASP A 282 38.34 46.93 -23.11
C ASP A 282 38.33 45.93 -21.92
N PRO A 283 39.39 45.11 -21.73
CA PRO A 283 39.47 44.13 -20.64
C PRO A 283 39.24 44.73 -19.25
N ASP A 284 39.73 45.95 -18.99
CA ASP A 284 39.57 46.62 -17.69
C ASP A 284 38.12 47.04 -17.46
N ALA A 285 37.44 47.50 -18.52
CA ALA A 285 36.01 47.79 -18.48
C ALA A 285 35.18 46.52 -18.25
N VAL A 286 35.55 45.40 -18.87
CA VAL A 286 34.88 44.09 -18.67
C VAL A 286 35.06 43.57 -17.25
N ALA A 287 36.27 43.65 -16.70
CA ALA A 287 36.54 43.22 -15.32
C ALA A 287 35.72 44.03 -14.31
N THR A 288 35.75 45.36 -14.44
CA THR A 288 35.00 46.25 -13.55
C THR A 288 33.49 46.15 -13.72
N PHE A 289 33.00 45.78 -14.91
CA PHE A 289 31.60 45.44 -15.13
C PHE A 289 31.21 44.15 -14.40
N CYS A 290 32.03 43.10 -14.47
CA CYS A 290 31.77 41.85 -13.73
C CYS A 290 31.69 42.10 -12.21
N ASP A 291 32.62 42.91 -11.68
CA ASP A 291 32.62 43.32 -10.27
C ASP A 291 31.37 44.12 -9.90
N GLY A 292 30.96 45.09 -10.72
CA GLY A 292 29.74 45.88 -10.49
C GLY A 292 28.46 45.04 -10.56
N VAL A 293 28.39 44.05 -11.46
CA VAL A 293 27.27 43.10 -11.49
C VAL A 293 27.26 42.24 -10.22
N LEU A 294 28.43 41.76 -9.79
CA LEU A 294 28.53 40.97 -8.55
C LEU A 294 28.15 41.79 -7.31
N GLU A 295 28.57 43.04 -7.23
CA GLU A 295 28.18 43.98 -6.18
C GLU A 295 26.65 44.14 -6.16
N ARG A 296 26.03 44.37 -7.32
CA ARG A 296 24.57 44.47 -7.44
C ARG A 296 23.83 43.19 -7.01
N ILE A 297 24.40 42.02 -7.28
CA ILE A 297 23.87 40.74 -6.79
C ILE A 297 23.93 40.70 -5.26
N LYS A 298 25.05 41.14 -4.67
CA LYS A 298 25.27 41.11 -3.22
C LYS A 298 24.49 42.18 -2.45
N GLU A 299 24.19 43.32 -3.07
CA GLU A 299 23.36 44.37 -2.47
C GLU A 299 21.87 44.04 -2.49
N SER A 300 21.45 43.10 -3.36
CA SER A 300 20.05 42.76 -3.50
C SER A 300 19.53 42.06 -2.23
N PRO A 301 18.46 42.58 -1.60
CA PRO A 301 17.96 42.04 -0.32
C PRO A 301 17.39 40.63 -0.44
N ILE A 302 17.07 40.18 -1.66
CA ILE A 302 16.55 38.84 -1.95
C ILE A 302 17.66 37.81 -2.21
N THR A 303 18.93 38.23 -2.27
CA THR A 303 20.05 37.30 -2.48
C THR A 303 20.33 36.54 -1.18
N LEU A 304 20.45 35.21 -1.25
CA LEU A 304 20.78 34.38 -0.08
C LEU A 304 22.26 34.00 -0.04
N LYS A 305 22.73 33.28 -1.05
CA LYS A 305 24.08 32.70 -1.07
C LYS A 305 25.11 33.65 -1.67
N HIS A 306 25.37 34.75 -0.98
CA HIS A 306 26.29 35.82 -1.43
C HIS A 306 27.68 35.29 -1.86
N GLU A 307 28.25 34.36 -1.09
CA GLU A 307 29.58 33.80 -1.37
C GLU A 307 29.59 32.82 -2.55
N SER A 308 28.46 32.17 -2.84
CA SER A 308 28.32 31.24 -3.97
C SER A 308 27.78 31.92 -5.24
N SER A 309 27.39 33.19 -5.15
CA SER A 309 27.01 34.02 -6.28
C SER A 309 28.25 34.61 -6.93
N TRP A 310 28.29 34.63 -8.27
CA TRP A 310 29.45 35.09 -9.01
C TRP A 310 29.03 35.65 -10.38
N CYS A 311 29.86 36.55 -10.91
CA CYS A 311 29.79 37.07 -12.27
C CYS A 311 31.22 37.13 -12.80
N GLN A 312 31.54 36.33 -13.82
CA GLN A 312 32.91 36.18 -14.31
C GLN A 312 32.93 35.94 -15.81
N VAL A 313 34.01 36.33 -16.47
CA VAL A 313 34.30 35.94 -17.85
C VAL A 313 34.49 34.42 -17.87
N SER A 314 33.65 33.72 -18.62
CA SER A 314 33.66 32.26 -18.71
C SER A 314 34.40 31.75 -19.94
N ALA A 315 34.31 32.46 -21.06
CA ALA A 315 35.00 32.11 -22.28
C ALA A 315 35.30 33.34 -23.14
N LEU A 316 36.35 33.24 -23.96
CA LEU A 316 36.59 34.13 -25.09
C LEU A 316 36.19 33.36 -26.35
N SER A 317 35.01 33.68 -26.89
CA SER A 317 34.46 33.06 -28.09
C SER A 317 34.99 33.73 -29.36
N ALA A 318 34.75 33.13 -30.52
CA ALA A 318 35.25 33.66 -31.81
C ALA A 318 34.73 35.07 -32.13
N THR A 319 33.60 35.46 -31.56
CA THR A 319 32.90 36.71 -31.88
C THR A 319 32.52 37.55 -30.66
N SER A 320 32.73 37.04 -29.44
CA SER A 320 32.28 37.70 -28.21
C SER A 320 33.13 37.33 -27.00
N VAL A 321 33.13 38.22 -26.01
CA VAL A 321 33.55 37.90 -24.64
C VAL A 321 32.33 37.38 -23.90
N ASP A 322 32.37 36.13 -23.43
CA ASP A 322 31.26 35.48 -22.76
C ASP A 322 31.39 35.65 -21.26
N ILE A 323 30.38 36.24 -20.63
CA ILE A 323 30.29 36.48 -19.20
C ILE A 323 29.18 35.60 -18.66
N SER A 324 29.50 34.75 -17.70
CA SER A 324 28.52 33.93 -17.00
C SER A 324 28.23 34.53 -15.64
N LEU A 325 26.94 34.50 -15.27
CA LEU A 325 26.48 34.90 -13.94
C LEU A 325 25.71 33.76 -13.29
N ASN A 326 25.86 33.65 -11.97
CA ASN A 326 25.15 32.71 -11.13
C ASN A 326 24.69 33.42 -9.86
N LEU A 327 23.40 33.34 -9.56
CA LEU A 327 22.83 33.91 -8.35
C LEU A 327 21.75 33.02 -7.73
N TYR A 328 21.47 33.28 -6.46
CA TYR A 328 20.50 32.54 -5.66
C TYR A 328 19.54 33.51 -4.96
N TRP A 329 18.27 33.48 -5.33
CA TRP A 329 17.24 34.35 -4.76
C TRP A 329 16.28 33.61 -3.84
N ASP A 330 15.84 34.33 -2.82
CA ASP A 330 14.68 34.01 -1.99
C ASP A 330 13.42 34.66 -2.57
N VAL A 331 12.73 33.94 -3.45
CA VAL A 331 11.48 34.41 -4.06
C VAL A 331 10.42 33.32 -4.00
N ALA A 332 9.24 33.70 -3.48
CA ALA A 332 8.16 32.78 -3.15
C ALA A 332 7.50 32.12 -4.37
N GLY A 333 7.71 32.61 -5.60
CA GLY A 333 7.01 32.10 -6.77
C GLY A 333 7.58 32.57 -8.11
N GLY A 334 7.00 32.07 -9.19
CA GLY A 334 7.45 32.38 -10.56
C GLY A 334 7.16 33.82 -10.99
N SER A 335 6.07 34.44 -10.53
CA SER A 335 5.77 35.84 -10.88
C SER A 335 6.76 36.83 -10.25
N PRO A 336 7.02 36.79 -8.93
CA PRO A 336 8.08 37.61 -8.31
C PRO A 336 9.45 37.35 -8.93
N GLU A 337 9.80 36.09 -9.20
CA GLU A 337 11.06 35.76 -9.88
C GLU A 337 11.20 36.47 -11.23
N ARG A 338 10.15 36.48 -12.07
CA ARG A 338 10.19 37.17 -13.37
C ARG A 338 10.39 38.67 -13.23
N GLN A 339 9.73 39.30 -12.26
CA GLN A 339 9.86 40.74 -12.02
C GLN A 339 11.26 41.11 -11.54
N GLU A 340 11.84 40.31 -10.65
CA GLU A 340 13.20 40.54 -10.14
C GLU A 340 14.26 40.25 -11.22
N LYS A 341 14.05 39.25 -12.10
CA LYS A 341 14.86 39.06 -13.31
C LYS A 341 14.83 40.30 -14.19
N GLU A 342 13.65 40.82 -14.50
CA GLU A 342 13.51 42.01 -15.35
C GLU A 342 14.27 43.22 -14.77
N LYS A 343 14.03 43.54 -13.49
CA LYS A 343 14.72 44.64 -12.79
C LYS A 343 16.23 44.47 -12.81
N PHE A 344 16.71 43.25 -12.55
CA PHE A 344 18.14 42.95 -12.53
C PHE A 344 18.76 43.07 -13.93
N ILE A 345 18.12 42.52 -14.96
CA ILE A 345 18.59 42.61 -16.35
C ILE A 345 18.70 44.07 -16.79
N LEU A 346 17.68 44.89 -16.51
CA LEU A 346 17.70 46.31 -16.86
C LEU A 346 18.82 47.07 -16.12
N ALA A 347 19.07 46.75 -14.84
CA ALA A 347 20.17 47.32 -14.08
C ALA A 347 21.54 46.95 -14.68
N VAL A 348 21.73 45.68 -15.06
CA VAL A 348 22.95 45.20 -15.72
C VAL A 348 23.15 45.89 -17.08
N MET A 349 22.07 46.11 -17.86
CA MET A 349 22.14 46.85 -19.11
C MET A 349 22.58 48.31 -18.92
N ASN A 350 22.12 48.97 -17.87
CA ASN A 350 22.55 50.34 -17.55
C ASN A 350 24.02 50.38 -17.12
N LEU A 351 24.46 49.43 -16.29
CA LEU A 351 25.85 49.30 -15.89
C LEU A 351 26.79 49.10 -17.11
N ALA A 352 26.37 48.29 -18.09
CA ALA A 352 27.13 48.12 -19.32
C ALA A 352 27.26 49.44 -20.10
N LYS A 353 26.17 50.23 -20.21
CA LYS A 353 26.18 51.53 -20.89
C LYS A 353 27.10 52.55 -20.21
N GLU A 354 27.07 52.61 -18.87
CA GLU A 354 27.94 53.50 -18.08
C GLU A 354 29.43 53.20 -18.29
N ARG A 355 29.77 51.94 -18.54
CA ARG A 355 31.14 51.49 -18.84
C ARG A 355 31.49 51.48 -20.32
N ASN A 356 30.63 52.04 -21.18
CA ASN A 356 30.80 52.07 -22.64
C ASN A 356 30.99 50.66 -23.25
N LEU A 357 30.42 49.64 -22.62
CA LEU A 357 30.42 48.26 -23.11
C LEU A 357 29.21 48.05 -24.01
N LYS A 358 29.44 47.33 -25.11
CA LYS A 358 28.38 46.94 -26.04
C LYS A 358 28.13 45.45 -25.94
N PHE A 359 26.85 45.09 -25.83
CA PHE A 359 26.46 43.70 -26.02
C PHE A 359 26.69 43.31 -27.47
N TYR A 360 27.09 42.06 -27.67
CA TYR A 360 27.38 41.51 -28.98
C TYR A 360 26.17 41.67 -29.93
N ASP A 361 26.41 42.27 -31.10
CA ASP A 361 25.46 42.33 -32.21
C ASP A 361 26.11 41.73 -33.46
N SER A 362 25.59 40.59 -33.89
CA SER A 362 26.03 39.87 -35.10
C SER A 362 26.05 40.73 -36.39
N ARG A 363 25.30 41.84 -36.44
CA ARG A 363 25.22 42.71 -37.62
C ARG A 363 26.42 43.63 -37.78
N MET A 364 27.17 43.92 -36.70
CA MET A 364 28.32 44.83 -36.77
C MET A 364 29.55 44.21 -37.45
N LEU A 365 29.61 42.87 -37.54
CA LEU A 365 30.69 42.16 -38.25
C LEU A 365 30.57 42.21 -39.78
N GLN A 366 29.39 42.51 -40.33
CA GLN A 366 29.15 42.49 -41.79
C GLN A 366 29.46 43.83 -42.48
N GLN A 367 29.82 44.88 -41.74
CA GLN A 367 30.06 46.23 -42.27
C GLN A 367 31.53 46.67 -42.19
N GLY A 368 32.44 45.79 -41.76
CA GLY A 368 33.88 46.05 -41.59
C GLY A 368 34.72 45.56 -42.76
#